data_AF-A0A923YSJ0-F1
#
_entry.id   AF-A0A923YSJ0-F1
#
_cell.length_a   1.000
_cell.length_b   1.000
_cell.length_c   1.000
_cell.angle_alpha   90.00
_cell.angle_beta   90.00
_cell.angle_gamma   90.00
#
_symmetry.space_group_name_H-M   'P 1'
#
loop_
_entity.id
_entity.type
_entity.pdbx_description
1 polymer ?
#
loop_
_entity_poly.entity_id
_entity_poly.type
_entity_poly.pdbx_seq_one_letter_code
_entity_poly.pdbx_strand_id
1 'polypeptide(L)'
;MQFFAARAFDPPGDIPALRAQVRALVAAHEHRWTLEQRTNNWFTFDAEFSRAMGAAGLVGMTWPRQYGGHERHSLERYVVLEEMLALGAPVGLHWIADRQTGPLLLRYGTETQRQKYLPGMA
;
A
#
# COMPACT_ATOMS: atom_id res chain seq x y z
N MET A 1 -33.68 1.95 -14.08
CA MET A 1 -32.83 1.40 -13.00
C MET A 1 -31.65 0.72 -13.68
N GLN A 2 -30.44 1.26 -13.57
CA GLN A 2 -29.27 0.73 -14.26
C GLN A 2 -28.60 -0.31 -13.37
N PHE A 3 -28.61 -1.58 -13.78
CA PHE A 3 -27.90 -2.65 -13.09
C PHE A 3 -26.47 -2.69 -13.60
N PHE A 4 -25.50 -2.53 -12.70
CA PHE A 4 -24.11 -2.84 -13.00
C PHE A 4 -23.94 -4.35 -12.97
N ALA A 5 -23.72 -4.96 -14.13
CA ALA A 5 -23.29 -6.35 -14.20
C ALA A 5 -21.81 -6.42 -13.81
N ALA A 6 -21.52 -6.75 -12.55
CA ALA A 6 -20.15 -7.08 -12.14
C ALA A 6 -19.75 -8.38 -12.85
N ARG A 7 -18.80 -8.27 -13.78
CA ARG A 7 -18.17 -9.45 -14.39
C ARG A 7 -17.02 -9.90 -13.50
N ALA A 8 -16.91 -11.21 -13.31
CA ALA A 8 -15.73 -11.79 -12.72
C ALA A 8 -14.50 -11.40 -13.55
N PHE A 9 -13.43 -11.04 -12.86
CA PHE A 9 -12.17 -10.65 -13.44
C PHE A 9 -11.08 -11.37 -12.64
N ASP A 10 -10.10 -11.96 -13.34
CA ASP A 10 -8.98 -12.65 -12.73
C ASP A 10 -7.81 -11.67 -12.56
N PRO A 11 -7.57 -11.16 -11.34
CA PRO A 11 -6.42 -10.30 -11.08
C PRO A 11 -5.10 -11.07 -11.24
N PRO A 12 -4.05 -10.40 -11.73
CA PRO A 12 -2.72 -10.98 -11.78
C PRO A 12 -2.16 -11.22 -10.37
N GLY A 13 -1.31 -12.24 -10.25
CA GLY A 13 -0.67 -12.63 -8.99
C GLY A 13 -1.53 -13.52 -8.10
N ASP A 14 -0.95 -13.98 -6.99
CA ASP A 14 -1.65 -14.77 -5.97
C ASP A 14 -2.38 -13.84 -5.00
N ILE A 15 -3.61 -13.46 -5.37
CA ILE A 15 -4.44 -12.55 -4.57
C ILE A 15 -4.82 -13.14 -3.20
N PRO A 16 -5.22 -14.42 -3.07
CA PRO A 16 -5.43 -15.02 -1.76
C PRO A 16 -4.23 -14.92 -0.83
N ALA A 17 -3.02 -15.23 -1.32
CA ALA A 17 -1.80 -15.10 -0.52
C ALA A 17 -1.51 -13.63 -0.16
N LEU A 18 -1.71 -12.70 -1.09
CA LEU A 18 -1.52 -11.27 -0.83
C LEU A 18 -2.47 -10.74 0.25
N ARG A 19 -3.75 -11.11 0.21
CA ARG A 19 -4.71 -10.75 1.26
C ARG A 19 -4.35 -11.37 2.60
N ALA A 20 -3.90 -12.63 2.62
CA ALA A 20 -3.45 -13.29 3.84
C ALA A 20 -2.23 -12.58 4.45
N GLN A 21 -1.27 -12.15 3.62
CA GLN A 21 -0.11 -11.36 4.06
C GLN A 21 -0.52 -10.05 4.72
N VAL A 22 -1.43 -9.28 4.11
CA VAL A 22 -1.92 -8.02 4.67
C VAL A 22 -2.67 -8.24 5.98
N ARG A 23 -3.54 -9.25 6.05
CA ARG A 23 -4.27 -9.60 7.28
C ARG A 23 -3.33 -9.95 8.42
N ALA A 24 -2.28 -10.73 8.14
CA ALA A 24 -1.30 -11.11 9.15
C ALA A 24 -0.55 -9.88 9.70
N LEU A 25 -0.15 -8.95 8.84
CA LEU A 25 0.49 -7.71 9.24
C LEU A 25 -0.43 -6.82 10.08
N VAL A 26 -1.70 -6.70 9.67
CA VAL A 26 -2.70 -5.94 10.42
C VAL A 26 -2.96 -6.56 11.79
N ALA A 27 -3.19 -7.87 11.86
CA ALA A 27 -3.41 -8.58 13.13
C ALA A 27 -2.23 -8.42 14.10
N ALA A 28 -1.00 -8.39 13.59
CA ALA A 28 0.19 -8.17 14.41
C ALA A 28 0.26 -6.75 15.03
N HIS A 29 -0.43 -5.75 14.47
CA HIS A 29 -0.36 -4.36 14.91
C HIS A 29 -1.67 -3.80 15.49
N GLU A 30 -2.82 -4.42 15.20
CA GLU A 30 -4.14 -3.81 15.50
C GLU A 30 -4.39 -3.57 16.99
N HIS A 31 -3.69 -4.28 17.87
CA HIS A 31 -3.72 -4.08 19.32
C HIS A 31 -3.25 -2.67 19.75
N ARG A 32 -2.57 -1.94 18.86
CA ARG A 32 -2.05 -0.58 19.09
C ARG A 32 -3.05 0.50 18.72
N TRP A 33 -4.15 0.15 18.04
CA TRP A 33 -5.04 1.13 17.42
C TRP A 33 -6.35 1.26 18.18
N THR A 34 -6.72 2.49 18.50
CA THR A 34 -8.03 2.79 19.08
C THR A 34 -9.14 2.64 18.03
N LEU A 35 -10.39 2.52 18.47
CA LEU A 35 -11.54 2.55 17.56
C LEU A 35 -11.55 3.83 16.71
N GLU A 36 -11.27 4.98 17.33
CA GLU A 36 -11.16 6.26 16.62
C GLU A 36 -10.12 6.19 15.50
N GLN A 37 -8.92 5.67 15.80
CA GLN A 37 -7.87 5.51 14.80
C GLN A 37 -8.29 4.60 13.65
N ARG A 38 -8.99 3.50 13.94
CA ARG A 38 -9.49 2.55 12.93
C ARG A 38 -10.61 3.13 12.07
N THR A 39 -11.48 3.95 12.64
CA THR A 39 -12.58 4.62 11.90
C THR A 39 -12.11 5.83 11.09
N ASN A 40 -11.02 6.48 11.51
CA ASN A 40 -10.39 7.61 10.83
C ASN A 40 -9.05 7.21 10.16
N ASN A 41 -8.98 5.96 9.70
CA ASN A 41 -7.72 5.31 9.32
C ASN A 41 -6.99 5.92 8.11
N TRP A 42 -7.67 6.80 7.36
CA TRP A 42 -7.11 7.57 6.24
C TRP A 42 -6.13 8.65 6.69
N PHE A 43 -6.32 9.20 7.89
CA PHE A 43 -5.59 10.36 8.40
C PHE A 43 -4.77 10.05 9.66
N THR A 44 -4.90 8.84 10.20
CA THR A 44 -4.12 8.37 11.34
C THR A 44 -2.92 7.56 10.85
N PHE A 45 -1.96 7.32 11.73
CA PHE A 45 -0.76 6.58 11.39
C PHE A 45 -0.29 5.67 12.53
N ASP A 46 0.42 4.62 12.14
CA ASP A 46 1.31 3.86 12.99
C ASP A 46 2.64 3.68 12.25
N ALA A 47 3.71 4.22 12.82
CA ALA A 47 5.04 4.20 12.22
C ALA A 47 5.62 2.79 12.15
N GLU A 48 5.34 1.94 13.15
CA GLU A 48 5.81 0.55 13.16
C GLU A 48 5.08 -0.28 12.11
N PHE A 49 3.77 -0.10 11.98
CA PHE A 49 3.00 -0.73 10.90
C PHE A 49 3.50 -0.28 9.52
N SER A 50 3.77 1.01 9.34
CA SER A 50 4.28 1.54 8.06
C SER A 50 5.67 0.98 7.72
N ARG A 51 6.56 0.82 8.71
CA ARG A 51 7.85 0.14 8.52
C ARG A 51 7.67 -1.33 8.17
N ALA A 52 6.76 -2.04 8.83
CA ALA A 52 6.47 -3.44 8.54
C ALA A 52 5.92 -3.63 7.11
N MET A 53 5.07 -2.70 6.65
CA MET A 53 4.57 -2.69 5.27
C MET A 53 5.69 -2.51 4.23
N GLY A 54 6.62 -1.57 4.45
CA GLY A 54 7.79 -1.38 3.58
C GLY A 54 8.70 -2.61 3.58
N ALA A 55 9.02 -3.15 4.76
CA ALA A 55 9.83 -4.38 4.89
C ALA A 55 9.19 -5.60 4.22
N ALA A 56 7.86 -5.66 4.15
CA ALA A 56 7.10 -6.70 3.46
C ALA A 56 7.00 -6.49 1.93
N GLY A 57 7.55 -5.39 1.40
CA GLY A 57 7.47 -5.02 -0.01
C GLY A 57 6.06 -4.62 -0.47
N LEU A 58 5.27 -4.09 0.46
CA LEU A 58 3.88 -3.66 0.23
C LEU A 58 3.74 -2.15 0.06
N VAL A 59 4.85 -1.41 0.12
CA VAL A 59 4.95 0.01 -0.25
C VAL A 59 5.77 0.11 -1.53
N GLY A 60 5.41 1.02 -2.45
CA GLY A 60 6.11 1.16 -3.73
C GLY A 60 5.99 -0.08 -4.62
N MET A 61 4.94 -0.90 -4.43
CA MET A 61 4.78 -2.21 -5.10
C MET A 61 4.93 -2.13 -6.62
N THR A 62 4.41 -1.07 -7.23
CA THR A 62 4.39 -0.87 -8.69
C THR A 62 5.62 -0.13 -9.20
N TRP A 63 6.52 0.30 -8.32
CA TRP A 63 7.68 1.10 -8.71
C TRP A 63 8.77 0.21 -9.33
N PRO A 64 9.64 0.78 -10.18
CA PRO A 64 10.80 0.07 -10.72
C PRO A 64 11.71 -0.48 -9.63
N ARG A 65 12.26 -1.67 -9.84
CA ARG A 65 13.19 -2.32 -8.88
C ARG A 65 14.44 -1.50 -8.63
N GLN A 66 14.92 -0.76 -9.63
CA GLN A 66 16.07 0.14 -9.50
C GLN A 66 15.88 1.25 -8.44
N TYR A 67 14.64 1.50 -8.01
CA TYR A 67 14.31 2.49 -7.00
C TYR A 67 13.76 1.87 -5.71
N GLY A 68 13.96 0.56 -5.50
CA GLY A 68 13.48 -0.18 -4.33
C GLY A 68 12.07 -0.78 -4.48
N GLY A 69 11.40 -0.57 -5.61
CA GLY A 69 10.08 -1.15 -5.86
C GLY A 69 10.11 -2.63 -6.26
N HIS A 70 8.92 -3.15 -6.58
CA HIS A 70 8.75 -4.58 -6.89
C HIS A 70 8.18 -4.85 -8.29
N GLU A 71 7.86 -3.81 -9.07
CA GLU A 71 7.28 -3.92 -10.42
C GLU A 71 6.02 -4.83 -10.47
N ARG A 72 5.26 -4.86 -9.38
CA ARG A 72 3.99 -5.60 -9.30
C ARG A 72 2.89 -4.88 -10.07
N HIS A 73 1.84 -5.61 -10.39
CA HIS A 73 0.72 -5.05 -11.12
C HIS A 73 -0.09 -4.09 -10.24
N SER A 74 -0.61 -3.00 -10.82
CA SER A 74 -1.42 -2.00 -10.10
C SER A 74 -2.64 -2.61 -9.40
N LEU A 75 -3.17 -3.72 -9.93
CA LEU A 75 -4.29 -4.45 -9.32
C LEU A 75 -3.91 -5.15 -8.01
N GLU A 76 -2.69 -5.67 -7.89
CA GLU A 76 -2.20 -6.22 -6.63
C GLU A 76 -2.10 -5.13 -5.56
N ARG A 77 -1.62 -3.93 -5.96
CA ARG A 77 -1.61 -2.75 -5.10
C ARG A 77 -3.02 -2.34 -4.66
N TYR A 78 -4.01 -2.42 -5.56
CA TYR A 78 -5.42 -2.15 -5.19
C TYR A 78 -5.95 -3.14 -4.17
N VAL A 79 -5.61 -4.42 -4.29
CA VAL A 79 -6.00 -5.45 -3.30
C VAL A 79 -5.41 -5.12 -1.92
N VAL A 80 -4.13 -4.73 -1.85
CA VAL A 80 -3.50 -4.35 -0.58
C VAL A 80 -4.20 -3.14 0.05
N LEU A 81 -4.52 -2.13 -0.77
CA LEU A 81 -5.26 -0.95 -0.35
C LEU A 81 -6.64 -1.30 0.21
N GLU A 82 -7.41 -2.11 -0.54
CA GLU A 82 -8.75 -2.56 -0.16
C GLU A 82 -8.72 -3.29 1.18
N GLU A 83 -7.80 -4.23 1.35
CA GLU A 83 -7.71 -5.06 2.55
C GLU A 83 -7.31 -4.23 3.79
N MET A 84 -6.35 -3.31 3.66
CA MET A 84 -5.98 -2.40 4.76
C MET A 84 -7.15 -1.51 5.20
N LEU A 85 -7.88 -0.97 4.22
CA LEU A 85 -9.04 -0.10 4.49
C LEU A 85 -10.17 -0.87 5.15
N ALA A 86 -10.48 -2.07 4.65
CA ALA A 86 -11.50 -2.94 5.22
C ALA A 86 -11.22 -3.32 6.68
N LEU A 87 -9.94 -3.45 7.05
CA LEU A 87 -9.52 -3.79 8.42
C LEU A 87 -9.34 -2.58 9.34
N GLY A 88 -9.45 -1.36 8.83
CA GLY A 88 -9.24 -0.14 9.62
C GLY A 88 -7.77 0.16 9.92
N ALA A 89 -6.83 -0.30 9.09
CA ALA A 89 -5.40 -0.06 9.32
C ALA A 89 -5.02 1.41 9.11
N PRO A 90 -4.24 2.05 10.00
CA PRO A 90 -3.88 3.47 9.90
C PRO A 90 -2.80 3.68 8.83
N VAL A 91 -3.21 4.21 7.69
CA VAL A 91 -2.40 4.20 6.46
C VAL A 91 -1.61 5.49 6.17
N GLY A 92 -1.83 6.56 6.95
CA GLY A 92 -1.47 7.92 6.56
C GLY A 92 -0.01 8.11 6.09
N LEU A 93 0.96 7.48 6.76
CA LEU A 93 2.39 7.65 6.44
C LEU A 93 2.78 7.03 5.09
N HIS A 94 2.63 5.71 4.93
CA HIS A 94 3.07 5.02 3.72
C HIS A 94 2.15 5.30 2.52
N TRP A 95 0.88 5.63 2.75
CA TRP A 95 -0.04 5.96 1.67
C TRP A 95 0.35 7.25 0.93
N ILE A 96 0.83 8.28 1.63
CA ILE A 96 1.28 9.52 0.97
C ILE A 96 2.45 9.22 0.02
N ALA A 97 3.43 8.43 0.49
CA ALA A 97 4.54 7.98 -0.34
C ALA A 97 4.04 7.21 -1.57
N ASP A 98 3.20 6.20 -1.36
CA ASP A 98 2.79 5.24 -2.38
C ASP A 98 1.76 5.80 -3.40
N ARG A 99 0.83 6.66 -2.97
CA ARG A 99 -0.22 7.24 -3.83
C ARG A 99 0.17 8.57 -4.47
N GLN A 100 0.97 9.40 -3.81
CA GLN A 100 1.19 10.79 -4.22
C GLN A 100 2.66 11.08 -4.55
N THR A 101 3.54 11.05 -3.54
CA THR A 101 4.92 11.54 -3.68
C THR A 101 5.76 10.68 -4.62
N GLY A 102 5.69 9.35 -4.47
CA GLY A 102 6.42 8.41 -5.31
C GLY A 102 6.06 8.51 -6.79
N PRO A 103 4.76 8.43 -7.17
CA PRO A 103 4.35 8.61 -8.56
C PRO A 103 4.78 9.95 -9.18
N LEU A 104 4.78 11.04 -8.40
CA LEU A 104 5.25 12.34 -8.88
C LEU A 104 6.76 12.37 -9.11
N LEU A 105 7.56 11.77 -8.23
CA LEU A 105 9.01 11.66 -8.41
C LEU A 105 9.38 10.71 -9.55
N LEU A 106 8.67 9.60 -9.71
CA LEU A 106 8.86 8.69 -10.84
C LEU A 106 8.61 9.39 -12.17
N ARG A 107 7.55 10.20 -12.25
CA ARG A 107 7.14 10.88 -13.49
C ARG A 107 7.93 12.14 -13.79
N TYR A 108 8.23 12.95 -12.79
CA TYR A 108 8.76 14.31 -12.96
C TYR A 108 10.09 14.56 -12.25
N GLY A 109 10.53 13.66 -11.38
CA GLY A 109 11.80 13.81 -10.68
C GLY A 109 12.99 13.75 -11.62
N THR A 110 14.10 14.35 -11.22
CA THR A 110 15.40 14.04 -11.84
C THR A 110 15.88 12.66 -11.39
N GLU A 111 16.85 12.08 -12.09
CA GLU A 111 17.43 10.79 -11.67
C GLU A 111 18.01 10.88 -10.25
N THR A 112 18.71 11.97 -9.94
CA THR A 112 19.23 12.24 -8.59
C THR A 112 18.13 12.25 -7.54
N GLN A 113 16.97 12.86 -7.83
CA GLN A 113 15.84 12.89 -6.89
C GLN A 113 15.23 11.49 -6.71
N ARG A 114 15.04 10.75 -7.81
CA ARG A 114 14.51 9.38 -7.76
C ARG A 114 15.40 8.47 -6.90
N GLN A 115 16.70 8.43 -7.19
CA GLN A 115 17.68 7.61 -6.46
C GLN A 115 17.79 8.02 -4.98
N LYS A 116 17.67 9.31 -4.67
CA LYS A 116 17.77 9.80 -3.30
C LYS A 116 16.55 9.45 -2.44
N TYR A 117 15.35 9.56 -2.99
CA TYR A 117 14.12 9.55 -2.18
C TYR A 117 13.33 8.24 -2.29
N LEU A 118 13.20 7.66 -3.48
CA LEU A 118 12.33 6.49 -3.68
C LEU A 118 12.78 5.27 -2.86
N PRO A 119 14.07 4.91 -2.77
CA PRO A 119 14.48 3.73 -1.99
C PRO A 119 14.19 3.82 -0.49
N GLY A 120 14.10 5.03 0.08
CA GLY A 120 13.76 5.22 1.49
C GLY A 120 12.25 5.29 1.76
N MET A 121 11.44 5.33 0.69
CA MET A 121 9.98 5.33 0.77
C MET A 121 9.36 3.96 0.47
N ALA A 122 10.04 3.13 -0.34
CA ALA A 122 9.65 1.76 -0.63
C ALA A 122 9.88 0.84 0.59
#